data_AF-D7BIL6-F1
#
_entry.id   AF-D7BIL6-F1
#
_cell.length_a   1.000
_cell.length_b   1.000
_cell.length_c   1.000
_cell.angle_alpha   90.00
_cell.angle_beta   90.00
_cell.angle_gamma   90.00
#
_symmetry.space_group_name_H-M   'P 1'
#
loop_
_entity.id
_entity.type
_entity.pdbx_description
1 polymer ?
#
loop_
_entity_poly.entity_id
_entity_poly.type
_entity_poly.pdbx_seq_one_letter_code
_entity_poly.pdbx_strand_id
1 'polypeptide(L)'
;MKRFWVLGVVLGLAWAQSIQVEVKGELAQVETQALAALKANGLEPDRILNLGGQIRQITGAAFPDYHLVVLKPEAGSLAAASKNPMAAIVLPPTVYVHAAKAGVTTVGTFDGRLMFSLLGVAGPETDGLTSRLEASLGRLGKLERIAPAMMPDPKSGMMPALLYFVSGAKAEDMVLLLEGELTSRGLNLTPNIKVGPATVIMPCKSEWARIMFSAQPAGGFAAPCRFFAVDMPGGALVGAIEPMLMTIMPGVMGSPAVAMLQEARKTIREVLESTGGVPYRPGQ
;
A
#
# COMPACT_ATOMS: atom_id res chain seq x y z
N MET A 1 15.20 36.53 -2.73
CA MET A 1 13.86 35.88 -2.70
C MET A 1 13.64 34.82 -3.80
N LYS A 2 14.15 34.97 -5.04
CA LYS A 2 13.98 33.95 -6.11
C LYS A 2 14.70 32.60 -5.89
N ARG A 3 15.73 32.53 -5.04
CA ARG A 3 16.51 31.29 -4.78
C ARG A 3 15.83 30.30 -3.82
N PHE A 4 14.93 30.77 -2.94
CA PHE A 4 14.22 29.88 -2.00
C PHE A 4 13.06 29.13 -2.64
N TRP A 5 12.46 29.69 -3.70
CA TRP A 5 11.42 29.02 -4.49
C TRP A 5 11.97 27.85 -5.31
N VAL A 6 13.20 27.98 -5.82
CA VAL A 6 13.87 26.88 -6.54
C VAL A 6 14.20 25.71 -5.60
N LEU A 7 14.56 25.97 -4.33
CA LEU A 7 14.76 24.89 -3.35
C LEU A 7 13.45 24.16 -3.00
N GLY A 8 12.34 24.89 -2.87
CA GLY A 8 11.02 24.28 -2.60
C GLY A 8 10.52 23.42 -3.77
N VAL A 9 10.79 23.82 -5.01
CA VAL A 9 10.45 23.03 -6.21
C VAL A 9 11.37 21.81 -6.35
N VAL A 10 12.67 21.93 -6.05
CA VAL A 10 13.63 20.79 -6.09
C VAL A 10 13.38 19.78 -4.97
N LEU A 11 12.93 20.22 -3.78
CA LEU A 11 12.50 19.32 -2.70
C LEU A 11 11.12 18.71 -2.96
N GLY A 12 10.19 19.45 -3.58
CA GLY A 12 8.88 18.94 -3.99
C GLY A 12 8.95 17.92 -5.13
N LEU A 13 9.98 17.99 -5.99
CA LEU A 13 10.24 17.01 -7.06
C LEU A 13 10.81 15.66 -6.56
N ALA A 14 11.27 15.60 -5.30
CA ALA A 14 11.85 14.38 -4.75
C ALA A 14 10.83 13.46 -4.07
N TRP A 15 9.60 13.94 -3.86
CA TRP A 15 8.61 13.27 -3.01
C TRP A 15 7.45 12.77 -3.88
N ALA A 16 7.49 11.49 -4.22
CA ALA A 16 6.40 10.80 -4.91
C ALA A 16 5.70 9.82 -3.97
N GLN A 17 4.47 9.44 -4.30
CA GLN A 17 3.81 8.31 -3.64
C GLN A 17 4.05 7.01 -4.39
N SER A 18 4.18 7.11 -5.72
CA SER A 18 4.40 5.99 -6.62
C SER A 18 5.48 6.34 -7.64
N ILE A 19 6.25 5.34 -8.03
CA ILE A 19 7.07 5.32 -9.23
C ILE A 19 6.44 4.38 -10.24
N GLN A 20 6.49 4.74 -11.52
CA GLN A 20 5.95 3.89 -12.59
C GLN A 20 6.73 4.02 -13.89
N VAL A 21 6.47 3.08 -14.79
CA VAL A 21 6.98 3.06 -16.16
C VAL A 21 5.87 2.64 -17.10
N GLU A 22 5.80 3.25 -18.28
CA GLU A 22 4.96 2.77 -19.37
C GLU A 22 5.81 1.92 -20.33
N VAL A 23 5.34 0.71 -20.62
CA VAL A 23 6.01 -0.27 -21.46
C VAL A 23 5.07 -0.63 -22.61
N LYS A 24 5.58 -0.59 -23.84
CA LYS A 24 4.83 -1.07 -25.00
C LYS A 24 4.71 -2.58 -24.93
N GLY A 25 3.48 -3.10 -24.99
CA GLY A 25 3.21 -4.52 -24.93
C GLY A 25 1.99 -4.87 -24.09
N GLU A 26 1.56 -6.11 -24.24
CA GLU A 26 0.42 -6.67 -23.52
C GLU A 26 0.79 -7.05 -22.08
N LEU A 27 -0.21 -7.07 -21.20
CA LEU A 27 0.00 -7.22 -19.77
C LEU A 27 0.83 -8.45 -19.40
N ALA A 28 0.52 -9.63 -19.97
CA ALA A 28 1.21 -10.88 -19.64
C ALA A 28 2.71 -10.84 -20.01
N GLN A 29 3.04 -10.21 -21.15
CA GLN A 29 4.42 -10.06 -21.60
C GLN A 29 5.19 -9.12 -20.66
N VAL A 30 4.60 -7.95 -20.37
CA VAL A 30 5.23 -6.92 -19.53
C VAL A 30 5.33 -7.39 -18.07
N GLU A 31 4.34 -8.12 -17.56
CA GLU A 31 4.41 -8.76 -16.23
C GLU A 31 5.60 -9.73 -16.16
N THR A 32 5.80 -10.58 -17.17
CA THR A 32 6.94 -11.50 -17.21
C THR A 32 8.28 -10.75 -17.15
N GLN A 33 8.41 -9.64 -17.89
CA GLN A 33 9.60 -8.79 -17.85
C GLN A 33 9.79 -8.12 -16.49
N ALA A 34 8.71 -7.62 -15.88
CA ALA A 34 8.75 -7.02 -14.56
C ALA A 34 9.18 -8.02 -13.48
N LEU A 35 8.64 -9.24 -13.50
CA LEU A 35 9.03 -10.31 -12.59
C LEU A 35 10.52 -10.69 -12.75
N ALA A 36 11.01 -10.78 -13.98
CA ALA A 36 12.43 -11.03 -14.24
C ALA A 36 13.32 -9.89 -13.72
N ALA A 37 12.91 -8.63 -13.91
CA ALA A 37 13.64 -7.47 -13.43
C ALA A 37 13.67 -7.39 -11.89
N LEU A 38 12.55 -7.70 -11.23
CA LEU A 38 12.46 -7.79 -9.76
C LEU A 38 13.42 -8.85 -9.21
N LYS A 39 13.36 -10.09 -9.74
CA LYS A 39 14.24 -11.20 -9.34
C LYS A 39 15.72 -10.85 -9.55
N ALA A 40 16.06 -10.20 -10.65
CA ALA A 40 17.43 -9.79 -10.94
C ALA A 40 17.97 -8.71 -9.97
N ASN A 41 17.09 -8.07 -9.19
CA ASN A 41 17.46 -7.17 -8.09
C ASN A 41 17.15 -7.80 -6.71
N GLY A 42 17.02 -9.13 -6.62
CA GLY A 42 16.79 -9.87 -5.37
C GLY A 42 15.44 -9.56 -4.72
N LEU A 43 14.43 -9.22 -5.52
CA LEU A 43 13.05 -8.99 -5.08
C LEU A 43 12.19 -10.15 -5.59
N GLU A 44 11.82 -11.04 -4.68
CA GLU A 44 11.04 -12.23 -5.03
C GLU A 44 9.54 -11.95 -4.92
N PRO A 45 8.73 -12.31 -5.92
CA PRO A 45 7.27 -12.36 -5.79
C PRO A 45 6.85 -13.40 -4.75
N ASP A 46 5.88 -13.05 -3.92
CA ASP A 46 5.15 -13.99 -3.07
C ASP A 46 3.96 -14.56 -3.84
N ARG A 47 3.15 -13.68 -4.44
CA ARG A 47 1.96 -14.04 -5.22
C ARG A 47 1.59 -12.96 -6.22
N ILE A 48 0.80 -13.36 -7.21
CA ILE A 48 0.23 -12.48 -8.23
C ILE A 48 -1.29 -12.57 -8.12
N LEU A 49 -1.96 -11.42 -8.01
CA LEU A 49 -3.41 -11.32 -7.86
C LEU A 49 -4.00 -10.70 -9.13
N ASN A 50 -4.94 -11.38 -9.79
CA ASN A 50 -5.69 -10.83 -10.92
C ASN A 50 -6.85 -9.96 -10.43
N LEU A 51 -6.52 -8.74 -9.99
CA LEU A 51 -7.50 -7.79 -9.47
C LEU A 51 -8.54 -7.40 -10.53
N GLY A 52 -8.11 -7.14 -11.76
CA GLY A 52 -9.02 -6.74 -12.84
C GLY A 52 -10.06 -7.81 -13.16
N GLY A 53 -9.63 -9.07 -13.20
CA GLY A 53 -10.52 -10.22 -13.33
C GLY A 53 -11.51 -10.34 -12.17
N GLN A 54 -11.04 -10.21 -10.93
CA GLN A 54 -11.89 -10.23 -9.73
C GLN A 54 -12.94 -9.12 -9.76
N ILE A 55 -12.55 -7.89 -10.11
CA ILE A 55 -13.46 -6.75 -10.22
C ILE A 55 -14.55 -7.02 -11.26
N ARG A 56 -14.18 -7.47 -12.46
CA ARG A 56 -15.16 -7.79 -13.51
C ARG A 56 -16.12 -8.89 -13.08
N GLN A 57 -15.61 -9.93 -12.42
CA GLN A 57 -16.42 -11.05 -11.95
C GLN A 57 -17.43 -10.63 -10.86
N ILE A 58 -17.01 -9.82 -9.89
CA ILE A 58 -17.84 -9.45 -8.74
C ILE A 58 -18.80 -8.30 -9.08
N THR A 59 -18.31 -7.29 -9.80
CA THR A 59 -19.10 -6.07 -10.08
C THR A 59 -19.87 -6.13 -11.40
N GLY A 60 -19.57 -7.10 -12.27
CA GLY A 60 -20.14 -7.20 -13.62
C GLY A 60 -19.75 -6.06 -14.57
N ALA A 61 -18.91 -5.14 -14.13
CA ALA A 61 -18.64 -3.91 -14.84
C ALA A 61 -17.27 -3.93 -15.53
N ALA A 62 -17.17 -3.23 -16.67
CA ALA A 62 -15.93 -3.10 -17.40
C ALA A 62 -14.84 -2.49 -16.51
N PHE A 63 -13.66 -3.12 -16.52
CA PHE A 63 -12.48 -2.71 -15.78
C PHE A 63 -11.24 -3.25 -16.51
N PRO A 64 -10.14 -2.46 -16.63
CA PRO A 64 -8.95 -2.89 -17.36
C PRO A 64 -8.29 -4.11 -16.71
N ASP A 65 -7.42 -4.78 -17.46
CA ASP A 65 -6.55 -5.79 -16.84
C ASP A 65 -5.61 -5.10 -15.86
N TYR A 66 -5.56 -5.66 -14.65
CA TYR A 66 -4.89 -5.08 -13.52
C TYR A 66 -4.43 -6.21 -12.61
N HIS A 67 -3.13 -6.42 -12.52
CA HIS A 67 -2.52 -7.41 -11.65
C HIS A 67 -1.74 -6.73 -10.52
N LEU A 68 -1.71 -7.40 -9.38
CA LEU A 68 -0.91 -7.01 -8.22
C LEU A 68 0.12 -8.10 -7.95
N VAL A 69 1.40 -7.76 -8.04
CA VAL A 69 2.51 -8.62 -7.65
C VAL A 69 2.91 -8.23 -6.23
N VAL A 70 2.50 -9.02 -5.24
CA VAL A 70 2.92 -8.84 -3.85
C VAL A 70 4.29 -9.48 -3.68
N LEU A 71 5.26 -8.73 -3.17
CA LEU A 71 6.62 -9.24 -2.95
C LEU A 71 6.73 -9.99 -1.63
N LYS A 72 7.73 -10.87 -1.53
CA LYS A 72 8.16 -11.44 -0.26
C LYS A 72 8.80 -10.34 0.60
N PRO A 73 8.58 -10.38 1.93
CA PRO A 73 9.30 -9.51 2.85
C PRO A 73 10.81 -9.75 2.75
N GLU A 74 11.58 -8.69 2.57
CA GLU A 74 13.04 -8.72 2.56
C GLU A 74 13.62 -7.80 3.64
N ALA A 75 14.95 -7.74 3.77
CA ALA A 75 15.65 -7.03 4.84
C ALA A 75 15.14 -5.59 5.11
N GLY A 76 14.91 -4.78 4.07
CA GLY A 76 14.35 -3.44 4.22
C GLY A 76 12.93 -3.42 4.78
N SER A 77 12.09 -4.35 4.33
CA SER A 77 10.72 -4.53 4.83
C SER A 77 10.71 -4.97 6.29
N LEU A 78 11.58 -5.93 6.65
CA LEU A 78 11.73 -6.43 8.02
C LEU A 78 12.25 -5.34 8.95
N ALA A 79 13.27 -4.59 8.54
CA ALA A 79 13.85 -3.49 9.31
C ALA A 79 12.82 -2.38 9.55
N ALA A 80 12.07 -1.99 8.52
CA ALA A 80 11.02 -0.98 8.64
C ALA A 80 9.94 -1.37 9.65
N ALA A 81 9.36 -2.56 9.51
CA ALA A 81 8.29 -3.03 10.39
C ALA A 81 8.78 -3.27 11.83
N SER A 82 10.04 -3.65 12.02
CA SER A 82 10.64 -3.78 13.36
C SER A 82 10.85 -2.43 14.04
N LYS A 83 11.20 -1.39 13.27
CA LYS A 83 11.39 -0.03 13.80
C LYS A 83 10.07 0.68 14.09
N ASN A 84 9.06 0.49 13.23
CA ASN A 84 7.71 1.00 13.41
C ASN A 84 6.69 0.04 12.79
N PRO A 85 5.84 -0.62 13.59
CA PRO A 85 4.83 -1.55 13.07
C PRO A 85 3.88 -0.93 12.04
N MET A 86 3.66 0.39 12.07
CA MET A 86 2.86 1.07 11.04
C MET A 86 3.41 0.90 9.62
N ALA A 87 4.70 0.58 9.45
CA ALA A 87 5.25 0.31 8.12
C ALA A 87 4.58 -0.90 7.43
N ALA A 88 3.95 -1.79 8.20
CA ALA A 88 3.12 -2.87 7.68
C ALA A 88 1.96 -2.40 6.80
N ILE A 89 1.54 -1.13 6.83
CA ILE A 89 0.45 -0.63 5.97
C ILE A 89 0.86 -0.45 4.49
N VAL A 90 2.15 -0.52 4.19
CA VAL A 90 2.70 -0.48 2.81
C VAL A 90 3.64 -1.64 2.51
N LEU A 91 3.85 -2.57 3.47
CA LEU A 91 4.79 -3.68 3.36
C LEU A 91 4.10 -5.05 3.48
N PRO A 92 4.62 -6.11 2.82
CA PRO A 92 5.70 -6.03 1.83
C PRO A 92 5.25 -5.23 0.59
N PRO A 93 6.16 -4.75 -0.26
CA PRO A 93 5.79 -3.95 -1.42
C PRO A 93 4.80 -4.65 -2.35
N THR A 94 3.87 -3.88 -2.93
CA THR A 94 3.08 -4.33 -4.09
C THR A 94 3.55 -3.62 -5.34
N VAL A 95 3.85 -4.38 -6.39
CA VAL A 95 4.02 -3.87 -7.75
C VAL A 95 2.70 -4.04 -8.49
N TYR A 96 2.14 -2.97 -9.02
CA TYR A 96 0.97 -3.03 -9.88
C TYR A 96 1.37 -3.11 -11.36
N VAL A 97 0.58 -3.85 -12.13
CA VAL A 97 0.72 -3.97 -13.59
C VAL A 97 -0.67 -3.78 -14.18
N HIS A 98 -0.89 -2.75 -15.01
CA HIS A 98 -2.20 -2.51 -15.59
C HIS A 98 -2.15 -2.09 -17.06
N ALA A 99 -3.13 -2.54 -17.83
CA ALA A 99 -3.27 -2.26 -19.26
C ALA A 99 -4.52 -1.40 -19.50
N ALA A 100 -4.48 -0.15 -19.02
CA ALA A 100 -5.59 0.80 -19.20
C ALA A 100 -5.58 1.47 -20.58
N LYS A 101 -4.43 1.46 -21.27
CA LYS A 101 -4.23 2.02 -22.61
C LYS A 101 -3.92 0.87 -23.58
N ALA A 102 -4.53 0.90 -24.76
CA ALA A 102 -4.29 -0.14 -25.76
C ALA A 102 -2.80 -0.20 -26.16
N GLY A 103 -2.21 -1.40 -26.13
CA GLY A 103 -0.81 -1.65 -26.47
C GLY A 103 0.24 -1.08 -25.51
N VAL A 104 -0.19 -0.52 -24.37
CA VAL A 104 0.70 0.04 -23.34
C VAL A 104 0.30 -0.48 -21.97
N THR A 105 1.26 -1.13 -21.32
CA THR A 105 1.13 -1.60 -19.94
C THR A 105 1.94 -0.70 -19.01
N THR A 106 1.31 -0.24 -17.93
CA THR A 106 1.97 0.52 -16.87
C THR A 106 2.40 -0.45 -15.76
N VAL A 107 3.65 -0.35 -15.33
CA VAL A 107 4.18 -1.07 -14.16
C VAL A 107 4.60 -0.04 -13.13
N GLY A 108 4.17 -0.20 -11.87
CA GLY A 108 4.53 0.75 -10.83
C GLY A 108 4.52 0.16 -9.43
N THR A 109 5.05 0.91 -8.48
CA THR A 109 5.12 0.56 -7.06
C THR A 109 5.27 1.83 -6.22
N PHE A 110 5.17 1.72 -4.90
CA PHE A 110 5.30 2.88 -4.03
C PHE A 110 6.71 3.49 -4.11
N ASP A 111 6.80 4.80 -3.90
CA ASP A 111 8.09 5.46 -3.66
C ASP A 111 8.40 5.45 -2.16
N GLY A 112 9.39 4.64 -1.79
CA GLY A 112 9.79 4.47 -0.40
C GLY A 112 10.37 5.71 0.25
N ARG A 113 10.91 6.67 -0.52
CA ARG A 113 11.50 7.88 0.06
C ARG A 113 10.49 8.70 0.85
N LEU A 114 9.28 8.86 0.32
CA LEU A 114 8.21 9.57 1.00
C LEU A 114 7.61 8.74 2.13
N MET A 115 7.19 7.51 1.84
CA MET A 115 6.46 6.68 2.80
C MET A 115 7.32 6.33 4.02
N PHE A 116 8.57 5.93 3.82
CA PHE A 116 9.45 5.59 4.94
C PHE A 116 9.85 6.81 5.77
N SER A 117 9.95 7.98 5.15
CA SER A 117 10.17 9.23 5.90
C SER A 117 8.96 9.59 6.76
N LEU A 118 7.74 9.50 6.21
CA LEU A 118 6.50 9.77 6.96
C LEU A 118 6.30 8.80 8.13
N LEU A 119 6.72 7.56 7.96
CA LEU A 119 6.65 6.52 8.98
C LEU A 119 7.84 6.56 9.97
N GLY A 120 8.83 7.42 9.76
CA GLY A 120 10.02 7.51 10.60
C GLY A 120 10.95 6.30 10.51
N VAL A 121 10.87 5.51 9.42
CA VAL A 121 11.63 4.27 9.20
C VAL A 121 12.68 4.36 8.10
N ALA A 122 12.93 5.56 7.56
CA ALA A 122 14.04 5.81 6.64
C ALA A 122 15.39 5.40 7.28
N GLY A 123 16.24 4.77 6.48
CA GLY A 123 17.54 4.21 6.86
C GLY A 123 18.16 3.36 5.73
N PRO A 124 19.40 2.86 5.91
CA PRO A 124 20.13 2.17 4.85
C PRO A 124 19.40 0.98 4.24
N GLU A 125 18.70 0.18 5.05
CA GLU A 125 17.96 -1.00 4.58
C GLU A 125 16.73 -0.61 3.75
N THR A 126 15.99 0.42 4.17
CA THR A 126 14.81 0.92 3.46
C THR A 126 15.18 1.70 2.20
N ASP A 127 16.33 2.39 2.21
CA ASP A 127 16.93 2.99 1.02
C ASP A 127 17.35 1.91 0.02
N GLY A 128 17.98 0.84 0.49
CA GLY A 128 18.35 -0.32 -0.34
C GLY A 128 17.14 -1.00 -0.99
N LEU A 129 16.04 -1.19 -0.26
CA LEU A 129 14.78 -1.66 -0.84
C LEU A 129 14.27 -0.70 -1.93
N THR A 130 14.20 0.60 -1.62
CA THR A 130 13.71 1.62 -2.55
C THR A 130 14.54 1.65 -3.84
N SER A 131 15.87 1.61 -3.74
CA SER A 131 16.77 1.58 -4.89
C SER A 131 16.59 0.33 -5.74
N ARG A 132 16.36 -0.85 -5.14
CA ARG A 132 16.13 -2.09 -5.90
C ARG A 132 14.78 -2.09 -6.62
N LEU A 133 13.75 -1.49 -6.04
CA LEU A 133 12.46 -1.26 -6.71
C LEU A 133 12.63 -0.31 -7.90
N GLU A 134 13.29 0.84 -7.72
CA GLU A 134 13.60 1.78 -8.79
C GLU A 134 14.44 1.15 -9.90
N ALA A 135 15.48 0.39 -9.55
CA ALA A 135 16.32 -0.31 -10.52
C ALA A 135 15.55 -1.38 -11.29
N SER A 136 14.59 -2.06 -10.65
CA SER A 136 13.74 -3.06 -11.32
C SER A 136 12.82 -2.42 -12.35
N LEU A 137 12.12 -1.35 -12.00
CA LEU A 137 11.25 -0.62 -12.93
C LEU A 137 12.06 0.11 -14.01
N GLY A 138 13.22 0.68 -13.65
CA GLY A 138 14.12 1.38 -14.58
C GLY A 138 14.70 0.48 -15.68
N ARG A 139 14.75 -0.84 -15.47
CA ARG A 139 15.12 -1.82 -16.52
C ARG A 139 14.04 -1.97 -17.60
N LEU A 140 12.79 -1.64 -17.28
CA LEU A 140 11.66 -1.75 -18.21
C LEU A 140 11.49 -0.48 -19.05
N GLY A 141 11.92 0.68 -18.54
CA GLY A 141 11.79 1.95 -19.24
C GLY A 141 12.10 3.18 -18.39
N LYS A 142 11.69 4.35 -18.89
CA LYS A 142 11.89 5.63 -18.20
C LYS A 142 10.96 5.73 -17.00
N LEU A 143 11.56 5.88 -15.80
CA LEU A 143 10.84 6.11 -14.56
C LEU A 143 10.10 7.44 -14.56
N GLU A 144 8.83 7.38 -14.18
CA GLU A 144 7.95 8.51 -13.89
C GLU A 144 7.59 8.48 -12.41
N ARG A 145 7.48 9.67 -11.80
CA ARG A 145 7.11 9.85 -10.39
C ARG A 145 5.72 10.45 -10.30
N ILE A 146 4.85 9.81 -9.54
CA ILE A 146 3.51 10.29 -9.26
C ILE A 146 3.55 11.05 -7.94
N ALA A 147 3.66 12.38 -8.05
CA ALA A 147 3.66 13.28 -6.92
C ALA A 147 2.28 13.28 -6.21
N PRO A 148 2.25 13.47 -4.89
CA PRO A 148 0.99 13.72 -4.19
C PRO A 148 0.38 15.05 -4.66
N ALA A 149 -0.95 15.10 -4.75
CA ALA A 149 -1.72 16.31 -5.03
C ALA A 149 -1.69 17.31 -3.86
N MET A 150 -1.58 16.80 -2.62
CA MET A 150 -1.32 17.63 -1.44
C MET A 150 -0.52 16.85 -0.41
N MET A 151 0.36 17.49 0.34
CA MET A 151 0.97 16.84 1.51
C MET A 151 0.02 16.92 2.72
N PRO A 152 -0.10 15.87 3.55
CA PRO A 152 -0.81 15.96 4.82
C PRO A 152 -0.18 17.06 5.68
N ASP A 153 -0.99 17.90 6.30
CA ASP A 153 -0.50 18.85 7.31
C ASP A 153 0.03 18.06 8.51
N PRO A 154 1.33 18.15 8.86
CA PRO A 154 1.89 17.47 10.03
C PRO A 154 1.18 17.84 11.34
N LYS A 155 0.52 19.01 11.40
CA LYS A 155 -0.23 19.47 12.57
C LYS A 155 -1.66 18.91 12.64
N SER A 156 -2.15 18.25 11.59
CA SER A 156 -3.51 17.70 11.56
C SER A 156 -3.71 16.56 12.56
N GLY A 157 -2.63 15.96 13.08
CA GLY A 157 -2.70 14.78 13.94
C GLY A 157 -3.21 13.53 13.20
N MET A 158 -3.30 13.57 11.87
CA MET A 158 -3.67 12.43 11.04
C MET A 158 -2.52 11.41 11.06
N MET A 159 -2.80 10.22 11.58
CA MET A 159 -1.84 9.12 11.56
C MET A 159 -1.96 8.34 10.24
N PRO A 160 -0.85 7.78 9.74
CA PRO A 160 -0.90 6.95 8.55
C PRO A 160 -1.71 5.64 8.72
N ALA A 161 -1.87 5.20 9.96
CA ALA A 161 -2.61 4.02 10.32
C ALA A 161 -3.65 4.33 11.40
N LEU A 162 -4.77 3.61 11.38
CA LEU A 162 -5.65 3.46 12.52
C LEU A 162 -5.06 2.37 13.42
N LEU A 163 -4.90 2.66 14.71
CA LEU A 163 -4.21 1.79 15.67
C LEU A 163 -5.09 1.54 16.90
N TYR A 164 -5.16 0.28 17.33
CA TYR A 164 -5.89 -0.15 18.51
C TYR A 164 -5.04 -1.11 19.33
N PHE A 165 -4.98 -0.90 20.65
CA PHE A 165 -4.29 -1.78 21.58
C PHE A 165 -5.30 -2.68 22.29
N VAL A 166 -5.04 -3.98 22.29
CA VAL A 166 -5.88 -5.01 22.90
C VAL A 166 -5.13 -5.63 24.08
N SER A 167 -5.55 -5.30 25.30
CA SER A 167 -4.87 -5.75 26.51
C SER A 167 -5.00 -7.27 26.70
N GLY A 168 -3.89 -7.92 27.07
CA GLY A 168 -3.83 -9.36 27.34
C GLY A 168 -3.96 -10.28 26.13
N ALA A 169 -4.24 -9.74 24.94
CA ALA A 169 -4.33 -10.52 23.71
C ALA A 169 -2.96 -10.86 23.11
N LYS A 170 -2.90 -11.95 22.35
CA LYS A 170 -1.78 -12.26 21.46
C LYS A 170 -2.08 -11.79 20.04
N ALA A 171 -1.05 -11.40 19.30
CA ALA A 171 -1.21 -10.97 17.91
C ALA A 171 -1.84 -12.06 17.02
N GLU A 172 -1.50 -13.33 17.24
CA GLU A 172 -2.04 -14.46 16.47
C GLU A 172 -3.56 -14.59 16.64
N ASP A 173 -4.07 -14.44 17.86
CA ASP A 173 -5.52 -14.47 18.12
C ASP A 173 -6.22 -13.28 17.44
N MET A 174 -5.56 -12.12 17.43
CA MET A 174 -6.07 -10.94 16.74
C MET A 174 -6.07 -11.10 15.22
N VAL A 175 -5.09 -11.80 14.65
CA VAL A 175 -5.10 -12.11 13.21
C VAL A 175 -6.34 -12.91 12.84
N LEU A 176 -6.64 -13.97 13.59
CA LEU A 176 -7.82 -14.81 13.35
C LEU A 176 -9.12 -14.03 13.48
N LEU A 177 -9.22 -13.17 14.50
CA LEU A 177 -10.40 -12.33 14.70
C LEU A 177 -10.59 -11.32 13.56
N LEU A 178 -9.52 -10.63 13.17
CA LEU A 178 -9.55 -9.67 12.06
C LEU A 178 -9.92 -10.36 10.74
N GLU A 179 -9.36 -11.54 10.45
CA GLU A 179 -9.72 -12.31 9.24
C GLU A 179 -11.21 -12.69 9.24
N GLY A 180 -11.75 -13.11 10.39
CA GLY A 180 -13.19 -13.38 10.55
C GLY A 180 -14.06 -12.16 10.29
N GLU A 181 -13.72 -11.03 10.89
CA GLU A 181 -14.46 -9.76 10.77
C GLU A 181 -14.38 -9.16 9.35
N LEU A 182 -13.25 -9.30 8.68
CA LEU A 182 -13.09 -8.85 7.30
C LEU A 182 -13.92 -9.72 6.35
N THR A 183 -13.90 -11.03 6.55
CA THR A 183 -14.67 -11.98 5.73
C THR A 183 -16.17 -11.78 5.91
N SER A 184 -16.64 -11.59 7.15
CA SER A 184 -18.08 -11.36 7.44
C SER A 184 -18.64 -10.10 6.78
N ARG A 185 -17.75 -9.14 6.45
CA ARG A 185 -18.07 -7.88 5.75
C ARG A 185 -17.88 -7.96 4.23
N GLY A 186 -17.62 -9.16 3.71
CA GLY A 186 -17.50 -9.43 2.27
C GLY A 186 -16.16 -9.03 1.66
N LEU A 187 -15.10 -8.91 2.46
CA LEU A 187 -13.75 -8.70 1.93
C LEU A 187 -13.10 -10.04 1.61
N ASN A 188 -12.53 -10.14 0.42
CA ASN A 188 -11.75 -11.31 0.01
C ASN A 188 -10.38 -11.24 0.66
N LEU A 189 -9.97 -12.33 1.30
CA LEU A 189 -8.68 -12.45 1.96
C LEU A 189 -7.70 -13.25 1.11
N THR A 190 -6.44 -12.87 1.20
CA THR A 190 -5.32 -13.73 0.80
C THR A 190 -4.58 -14.17 2.06
N PRO A 191 -3.87 -15.32 2.05
CA PRO A 191 -3.10 -15.78 3.21
C PRO A 191 -2.23 -14.66 3.79
N ASN A 192 -2.27 -14.47 5.11
CA ASN A 192 -1.46 -13.44 5.76
C ASN A 192 0.05 -13.66 5.56
N ILE A 193 0.83 -12.60 5.75
CA ILE A 193 2.29 -12.59 5.54
C ILE A 193 2.97 -12.01 6.78
N LYS A 194 4.02 -12.68 7.27
CA LYS A 194 4.85 -12.16 8.36
C LYS A 194 5.87 -11.13 7.84
N VAL A 195 5.78 -9.89 8.31
CA VAL A 195 6.70 -8.79 7.98
C VAL A 195 7.38 -8.32 9.27
N GLY A 196 8.55 -8.89 9.56
CA GLY A 196 9.23 -8.66 10.84
C GLY A 196 8.35 -9.13 12.00
N PRO A 197 8.09 -8.29 13.01
CA PRO A 197 7.23 -8.68 14.12
C PRO A 197 5.74 -8.66 13.76
N ALA A 198 5.34 -7.93 12.72
CA ALA A 198 3.94 -7.77 12.32
C ALA A 198 3.46 -8.92 11.43
N THR A 199 2.27 -9.45 11.69
CA THR A 199 1.56 -10.33 10.75
C THR A 199 0.57 -9.47 9.97
N VAL A 200 0.68 -9.47 8.63
CA VAL A 200 -0.08 -8.60 7.72
C VAL A 200 -1.19 -9.38 7.03
N ILE A 201 -2.41 -8.89 7.15
CA ILE A 201 -3.60 -9.41 6.45
C ILE A 201 -3.90 -8.47 5.29
N MET A 202 -4.16 -9.03 4.11
CA MET A 202 -4.37 -8.28 2.88
C MET A 202 -5.78 -8.48 2.32
N PRO A 203 -6.80 -7.81 2.89
CA PRO A 203 -8.16 -7.86 2.36
C PRO A 203 -8.34 -7.01 1.09
N CYS A 204 -9.25 -7.43 0.22
CA CYS A 204 -9.72 -6.64 -0.91
C CYS A 204 -11.25 -6.68 -1.03
N LYS A 205 -11.87 -5.50 -1.16
CA LYS A 205 -13.27 -5.35 -1.57
C LYS A 205 -13.31 -4.85 -3.00
N SER A 206 -13.82 -5.67 -3.92
CA SER A 206 -13.73 -5.40 -5.36
C SER A 206 -14.49 -4.16 -5.80
N GLU A 207 -15.60 -3.83 -5.13
CA GLU A 207 -16.38 -2.60 -5.35
C GLU A 207 -15.56 -1.36 -5.02
N TRP A 208 -14.84 -1.38 -3.89
CA TRP A 208 -13.97 -0.28 -3.49
C TRP A 208 -12.76 -0.16 -4.41
N ALA A 209 -12.12 -1.28 -4.74
CA ALA A 209 -10.99 -1.34 -5.65
C ALA A 209 -11.34 -0.76 -7.04
N ARG A 210 -12.52 -1.10 -7.57
CA ARG A 210 -13.02 -0.55 -8.84
C ARG A 210 -13.08 0.97 -8.80
N ILE A 211 -13.68 1.55 -7.76
CA ILE A 211 -13.83 3.01 -7.64
C ILE A 211 -12.45 3.66 -7.50
N MET A 212 -11.61 3.14 -6.58
CA MET A 212 -10.30 3.69 -6.28
C MET A 212 -9.39 3.71 -7.51
N PHE A 213 -9.24 2.58 -8.20
CA PHE A 213 -8.27 2.42 -9.29
C PHE A 213 -8.80 2.93 -10.63
N SER A 214 -10.10 3.22 -10.72
CA SER A 214 -10.65 4.03 -11.82
C SER A 214 -10.31 5.51 -11.64
N ALA A 215 -10.29 6.02 -10.39
CA ALA A 215 -9.90 7.39 -10.09
C ALA A 215 -8.38 7.58 -10.17
N GLN A 216 -7.61 6.63 -9.63
CA GLN A 216 -6.16 6.68 -9.64
C GLN A 216 -5.55 5.27 -9.72
N PRO A 217 -5.16 4.81 -10.93
CA PRO A 217 -4.54 3.50 -11.13
C PRO A 217 -3.26 3.30 -10.32
N ALA A 218 -2.48 4.34 -10.05
CA ALA A 218 -1.26 4.22 -9.26
C ALA A 218 -1.53 3.80 -7.80
N GLY A 219 -2.78 3.87 -7.32
CA GLY A 219 -3.13 3.43 -5.96
C GLY A 219 -2.88 1.95 -5.68
N GLY A 220 -2.61 1.13 -6.71
CA GLY A 220 -2.34 -0.30 -6.56
C GLY A 220 -1.11 -0.64 -5.71
N PHE A 221 -0.17 0.29 -5.50
CA PHE A 221 0.95 0.03 -4.57
C PHE A 221 0.46 -0.21 -3.13
N ALA A 222 -0.66 0.45 -2.76
CA ALA A 222 -1.28 0.32 -1.44
C ALA A 222 -2.34 -0.80 -1.42
N ALA A 223 -2.47 -1.56 -2.50
CA ALA A 223 -3.42 -2.66 -2.66
C ALA A 223 -2.72 -4.03 -2.50
N PRO A 224 -3.43 -5.06 -2.00
CA PRO A 224 -4.70 -4.97 -1.27
C PRO A 224 -4.56 -4.06 -0.03
N CYS A 225 -5.70 -3.68 0.57
CA CYS A 225 -5.66 -2.95 1.85
C CYS A 225 -4.87 -3.77 2.86
N ARG A 226 -4.23 -3.12 3.84
CA ARG A 226 -3.38 -3.82 4.82
C ARG A 226 -3.90 -3.59 6.22
N PHE A 227 -4.14 -4.71 6.90
CA PHE A 227 -4.29 -4.82 8.34
C PHE A 227 -3.05 -5.51 8.89
N PHE A 228 -2.73 -5.26 10.16
CA PHE A 228 -1.67 -5.98 10.83
C PHE A 228 -1.98 -6.20 12.30
N ALA A 229 -1.34 -7.21 12.87
CA ALA A 229 -1.26 -7.42 14.31
C ALA A 229 0.21 -7.67 14.71
N VAL A 230 0.60 -7.15 15.86
CA VAL A 230 1.94 -7.34 16.43
C VAL A 230 1.85 -7.45 17.94
N ASP A 231 2.65 -8.33 18.54
CA ASP A 231 2.71 -8.43 19.99
C ASP A 231 3.37 -7.19 20.59
N MET A 232 2.83 -6.72 21.70
CA MET A 232 3.36 -5.62 22.49
C MET A 232 3.40 -6.01 23.97
N PRO A 233 4.21 -5.34 24.80
CA PRO A 233 4.16 -5.57 26.24
C PRO A 233 2.74 -5.41 26.79
N GLY A 234 2.21 -6.48 27.40
CA GLY A 234 0.88 -6.48 28.01
C GLY A 234 -0.30 -6.68 27.06
N GLY A 235 -0.08 -6.99 25.78
CA GLY A 235 -1.16 -7.26 24.83
C GLY A 235 -0.72 -7.30 23.37
N ALA A 236 -1.64 -6.95 22.47
CA ALA A 236 -1.38 -6.86 21.03
C ALA A 236 -1.76 -5.48 20.50
N LEU A 237 -0.98 -4.99 19.54
CA LEU A 237 -1.34 -3.84 18.73
C LEU A 237 -1.90 -4.34 17.39
N VAL A 238 -3.12 -3.92 17.09
CA VAL A 238 -3.75 -4.12 15.79
C VAL A 238 -3.84 -2.80 15.05
N GLY A 239 -3.74 -2.83 13.73
CA GLY A 239 -3.87 -1.63 12.94
C GLY A 239 -4.21 -1.89 11.50
N ALA A 240 -4.55 -0.82 10.80
CA ALA A 240 -4.82 -0.83 9.37
C ALA A 240 -4.43 0.50 8.75
N ILE A 241 -4.21 0.51 7.43
CA ILE A 241 -4.04 1.75 6.68
C ILE A 241 -5.21 2.72 6.95
N GLU A 242 -4.91 4.00 7.19
CA GLU A 242 -5.94 5.05 7.20
C GLU A 242 -6.32 5.35 5.73
N PRO A 243 -7.52 4.94 5.26
CA PRO A 243 -7.87 5.04 3.84
C PRO A 243 -7.85 6.49 3.35
N MET A 244 -8.15 7.44 4.24
CA MET A 244 -8.13 8.86 3.88
C MET A 244 -6.74 9.35 3.47
N LEU A 245 -5.64 8.63 3.78
CA LEU A 245 -4.34 8.94 3.20
C LEU A 245 -4.36 8.94 1.67
N MET A 246 -5.21 8.12 1.05
CA MET A 246 -5.27 8.02 -0.41
C MET A 246 -5.82 9.29 -1.05
N THR A 247 -6.46 10.19 -0.30
CA THR A 247 -6.91 11.49 -0.85
C THR A 247 -5.75 12.40 -1.25
N ILE A 248 -4.54 12.13 -0.77
CA ILE A 248 -3.36 12.87 -1.21
C ILE A 248 -2.93 12.49 -2.63
N MET A 249 -3.45 11.40 -3.19
CA MET A 249 -3.15 11.02 -4.57
C MET A 249 -3.86 11.91 -5.59
N PRO A 250 -3.21 12.21 -6.73
CA PRO A 250 -3.85 12.97 -7.80
C PRO A 250 -5.09 12.25 -8.33
N GLY A 251 -6.14 13.01 -8.68
CA GLY A 251 -7.39 12.47 -9.22
C GLY A 251 -8.36 11.86 -8.18
N VAL A 252 -7.94 11.68 -6.93
CA VAL A 252 -8.82 11.14 -5.88
C VAL A 252 -9.76 12.21 -5.35
N MET A 253 -9.23 13.37 -4.95
CA MET A 253 -10.06 14.48 -4.48
C MET A 253 -11.02 14.96 -5.58
N GLY A 254 -12.29 15.13 -5.22
CA GLY A 254 -13.35 15.49 -6.16
C GLY A 254 -13.93 14.33 -6.98
N SER A 255 -13.46 13.09 -6.76
CA SER A 255 -14.01 11.89 -7.39
C SER A 255 -14.92 11.10 -6.43
N PRO A 256 -15.71 10.12 -6.93
CA PRO A 256 -16.46 9.18 -6.09
C PRO A 256 -15.58 8.39 -5.11
N ALA A 257 -14.26 8.33 -5.32
CA ALA A 257 -13.36 7.65 -4.41
C ALA A 257 -13.35 8.26 -3.00
N VAL A 258 -13.60 9.55 -2.83
CA VAL A 258 -13.62 10.16 -1.48
C VAL A 258 -14.72 9.56 -0.61
N ALA A 259 -15.95 9.42 -1.14
CA ALA A 259 -17.06 8.83 -0.40
C ALA A 259 -16.78 7.35 -0.08
N MET A 260 -16.19 6.62 -1.03
CA MET A 260 -15.76 5.24 -0.81
C MET A 260 -14.67 5.15 0.27
N LEU A 261 -13.67 6.04 0.29
CA LEU A 261 -12.63 6.04 1.33
C LEU A 261 -13.21 6.35 2.71
N GLN A 262 -14.23 7.21 2.80
CA GLN A 262 -14.96 7.45 4.05
C GLN A 262 -15.72 6.21 4.54
N GLU A 263 -16.37 5.48 3.64
CA GLU A 263 -17.03 4.20 3.94
C GLU A 263 -16.00 3.14 4.37
N ALA A 264 -14.89 3.02 3.64
CA ALA A 264 -13.80 2.11 3.96
C ALA A 264 -13.22 2.43 5.35
N ARG A 265 -13.01 3.71 5.66
CA ARG A 265 -12.53 4.16 6.97
C ARG A 265 -13.49 3.77 8.08
N LYS A 266 -14.79 4.00 7.89
CA LYS A 266 -15.82 3.59 8.86
C LYS A 266 -15.76 2.08 9.10
N THR A 267 -15.72 1.29 8.03
CA THR A 267 -15.69 -0.18 8.09
C THR A 267 -14.43 -0.68 8.78
N ILE A 268 -13.26 -0.16 8.40
CA ILE A 268 -11.97 -0.52 9.01
C ILE A 268 -11.99 -0.19 10.51
N ARG A 269 -12.52 0.97 10.88
CA ARG A 269 -12.65 1.35 12.30
C ARG A 269 -13.53 0.35 13.06
N GLU A 270 -14.69 -0.01 12.53
CA GLU A 270 -15.58 -0.98 13.18
C GLU A 270 -14.93 -2.37 13.31
N VAL A 271 -14.13 -2.79 12.33
CA VAL A 271 -13.35 -4.05 12.41
C VAL A 271 -12.25 -3.98 13.48
N LEU A 272 -11.56 -2.85 13.61
CA LEU A 272 -10.56 -2.70 14.67
C LEU A 272 -11.22 -2.59 16.06
N GLU A 273 -12.36 -1.92 16.18
CA GLU A 273 -13.13 -1.82 17.42
C GLU A 273 -13.69 -3.17 17.88
N SER A 274 -14.09 -4.06 16.95
CA SER A 274 -14.59 -5.40 17.29
C SER A 274 -13.53 -6.33 17.89
N THR A 275 -12.24 -5.95 17.84
CA THR A 275 -11.18 -6.64 18.59
C THR A 275 -11.24 -6.43 20.11
N GLY A 276 -12.10 -5.52 20.58
CA GLY A 276 -12.13 -5.09 21.98
C GLY A 276 -10.97 -4.15 22.35
N GLY A 277 -10.18 -3.72 21.37
CA GLY A 277 -9.09 -2.78 21.56
C GLY A 277 -9.56 -1.36 21.80
N VAL A 278 -8.66 -0.54 22.36
CA VAL A 278 -8.86 0.91 22.51
C VAL A 278 -7.94 1.67 21.55
N PRO A 279 -8.35 2.85 21.03
CA PRO A 279 -7.50 3.64 20.16
C PRO A 279 -6.12 3.89 20.79
N TYR A 280 -5.08 3.60 20.02
CA TYR A 280 -3.69 3.72 20.46
C TYR A 280 -2.98 4.82 19.67
N ARG A 281 -2.20 5.65 20.36
CA ARG A 281 -1.35 6.68 19.75
C ARG A 281 0.06 6.56 20.30
N PRO A 282 1.07 6.24 19.46
CA PRO A 282 2.45 6.17 19.92
C PRO A 282 2.87 7.48 20.61
N GLY A 283 3.41 7.37 21.83
CA GLY A 283 3.93 8.52 22.59
C GLY A 283 2.87 9.34 23.35
N GLN A 284 1.61 8.91 23.36
CA GLN A 284 0.58 9.35 24.30
C GLN A 284 0.39 8.30 25.39
#